data_AF-A0A930E6T4-F1
#
_entry.id   AF-A0A930E6T4-F1
#
_cell.length_a   1.000
_cell.length_b   1.000
_cell.length_c   1.000
_cell.angle_alpha   90.00
_cell.angle_beta   90.00
_cell.angle_gamma   90.00
#
_symmetry.space_group_name_H-M   'P 1'
#
loop_
_entity.id
_entity.type
_entity.pdbx_description
1 polymer ?
#
loop_
_entity_poly.entity_id
_entity_poly.type
_entity_poly.pdbx_seq_one_letter_code
_entity_poly.pdbx_strand_id
1 'polypeptide(L)'
;SPISGYELSTKLDALSFMPNMEERIALIEKRTEEVLKDWEENYKGKPSRKPRILVTGCPNGGVRDKTIKIIEELGADAVVFDTCNATREKIDKVKTDLPVYRALAEKYLNINCSVMSPNTKRLDYIRDMIDEYEVDGVLEIILQACHTFAIEAHNVKKAVIEKGKSYINIETDYSMADIGQITTRLEAFLETMDK
;
A
#
# COMPACT_ATOMS: atom_id res chain seq x y z
N SER A 1 10.84 9.23 3.86
CA SER A 1 9.88 8.71 4.85
C SER A 1 10.63 8.44 6.16
N PRO A 2 10.08 8.66 7.37
CA PRO A 2 10.75 8.30 8.63
C PRO A 2 10.74 6.79 8.93
N ILE A 3 10.01 6.01 8.14
CA ILE A 3 9.97 4.54 8.22
C ILE A 3 9.99 3.96 6.81
N SER A 4 10.73 2.87 6.62
CA SER A 4 10.71 2.10 5.37
C SER A 4 9.35 1.43 5.17
N GLY A 5 8.83 1.48 3.95
CA GLY A 5 7.62 0.76 3.57
C GLY A 5 7.79 -0.75 3.64
N TYR A 6 8.99 -1.27 3.37
CA TYR A 6 9.34 -2.67 3.61
C TYR A 6 9.19 -3.04 5.09
N GLU A 7 9.74 -2.23 6.01
CA GLU A 7 9.57 -2.43 7.46
C GLU A 7 8.10 -2.35 7.87
N LEU A 8 7.40 -1.27 7.47
CA LEU A 8 6.01 -1.03 7.81
C LEU A 8 5.16 -2.23 7.43
N SER A 9 5.27 -2.68 6.19
CA SER A 9 4.42 -3.74 5.70
C SER A 9 4.80 -5.11 6.27
N THR A 10 6.08 -5.37 6.56
CA THR A 10 6.51 -6.57 7.30
C THR A 10 5.91 -6.62 8.70
N LYS A 11 5.95 -5.50 9.43
CA LYS A 11 5.37 -5.41 10.78
C LYS A 11 3.86 -5.58 10.77
N LEU A 12 3.16 -4.92 9.84
CA LEU A 12 1.69 -5.05 9.72
C LEU A 12 1.26 -6.51 9.49
N ASP A 13 2.03 -7.23 8.65
CA ASP A 13 1.79 -8.64 8.36
C ASP A 13 2.09 -9.52 9.59
N ALA A 14 3.24 -9.33 10.25
CA ALA A 14 3.60 -10.06 11.46
C ALA A 14 2.57 -9.88 12.60
N LEU A 15 2.10 -8.64 12.79
CA LEU A 15 1.08 -8.33 13.80
C LEU A 15 -0.25 -9.06 13.51
N SER A 16 -0.54 -9.47 12.26
CA SER A 16 -1.77 -10.22 11.93
C SER A 16 -1.83 -11.60 12.55
N PHE A 17 -0.69 -12.15 12.94
CA PHE A 17 -0.57 -13.42 13.64
C PHE A 17 -0.63 -13.28 15.17
N MET A 18 -0.79 -12.06 15.69
CA MET A 18 -0.93 -11.83 17.13
C MET A 18 -2.41 -11.83 17.55
N PRO A 19 -2.86 -12.83 18.34
CA PRO A 19 -4.25 -12.92 18.76
C PRO A 19 -4.60 -11.92 19.88
N ASN A 20 -3.62 -11.53 20.70
CA ASN A 20 -3.84 -10.56 21.78
C ASN A 20 -3.90 -9.13 21.22
N MET A 21 -5.08 -8.53 21.24
CA MET A 21 -5.29 -7.19 20.68
C MET A 21 -4.63 -6.09 21.51
N GLU A 22 -4.64 -6.20 22.84
CA GLU A 22 -4.03 -5.18 23.71
C GLU A 22 -2.52 -5.13 23.53
N GLU A 23 -1.87 -6.30 23.47
CA GLU A 23 -0.45 -6.40 23.18
C GLU A 23 -0.11 -5.87 21.78
N ARG A 24 -0.95 -6.18 20.79
CA ARG A 24 -0.80 -5.67 19.42
C ARG A 24 -0.89 -4.14 19.37
N ILE A 25 -1.84 -3.54 20.09
CA ILE A 25 -1.99 -2.09 20.19
C ILE A 25 -0.75 -1.47 20.85
N ALA A 26 -0.31 -2.00 21.99
CA ALA A 26 0.85 -1.50 22.70
C ALA A 26 2.13 -1.53 21.85
N LEU A 27 2.34 -2.58 21.04
CA LEU A 27 3.47 -2.66 20.12
C LEU A 27 3.40 -1.61 19.00
N ILE A 28 2.21 -1.35 18.46
CA ILE A 28 2.01 -0.32 17.43
C ILE A 28 2.29 1.06 18.05
N GLU A 29 1.68 1.38 19.19
CA GLU A 29 1.86 2.66 19.88
C GLU A 29 3.32 2.93 20.20
N LYS A 30 4.02 1.96 20.81
CA LYS A 30 5.44 2.07 21.08
C LYS A 30 6.25 2.32 19.80
N ARG A 31 5.97 1.59 18.71
CA ARG A 31 6.70 1.79 17.45
C ARG A 31 6.39 3.16 16.84
N THR A 32 5.15 3.64 16.95
CA THR A 32 4.76 4.98 16.51
C THR A 32 5.53 6.06 17.27
N GLU A 33 5.66 5.94 18.60
CA GLU A 33 6.46 6.86 19.41
C GLU A 33 7.93 6.89 18.97
N GLU A 34 8.54 5.72 18.73
CA GLU A 34 9.92 5.60 18.23
C GLU A 34 10.11 6.29 16.87
N VAL A 35 9.18 6.07 15.93
CA VAL A 35 9.23 6.67 14.58
C VAL A 35 9.02 8.18 14.64
N LEU A 36 8.09 8.66 15.49
CA LEU A 36 7.86 10.09 15.67
C LEU A 36 9.08 10.79 16.26
N LYS A 37 9.70 10.19 17.27
CA LYS A 37 10.93 10.71 17.87
C LYS A 37 12.07 10.76 16.84
N ASP A 38 12.28 9.68 16.09
CA ASP A 38 13.29 9.64 15.03
C ASP A 38 13.01 10.68 13.93
N TRP A 39 11.74 10.86 13.54
CA TRP A 39 11.33 11.91 12.62
C TRP A 39 11.69 13.30 13.15
N GLU A 40 11.38 13.60 14.41
CA GLU A 40 11.67 14.90 15.03
C GLU A 40 13.17 15.19 15.10
N GLU A 41 13.98 14.22 15.50
CA GLU A 41 15.43 14.37 15.68
C GLU A 41 16.17 14.41 14.33
N ASN A 42 15.77 13.56 13.38
CA ASN A 42 16.56 13.29 12.19
C ASN A 42 15.98 13.81 10.88
N TYR A 43 14.66 13.99 10.76
CA TYR A 43 14.00 14.29 9.47
C TYR A 43 13.19 15.59 9.44
N LYS A 44 12.82 16.16 10.59
CA LYS A 44 12.02 17.39 10.67
C LYS A 44 12.71 18.54 9.94
N GLY A 45 11.99 19.13 8.97
CA GLY A 45 12.53 20.21 8.12
C GLY A 45 13.57 19.77 7.08
N LYS A 46 13.84 18.46 6.94
CA LYS A 46 14.75 17.91 5.91
C LYS A 46 13.92 17.19 4.83
N PRO A 47 13.48 17.90 3.77
CA PRO A 47 12.69 17.28 2.72
C PRO A 47 13.49 16.18 2.02
N SER A 48 12.89 14.99 1.89
CA SER A 48 13.42 13.92 1.02
C SER A 48 13.08 14.25 -0.43
N ARG A 49 14.01 13.94 -1.34
CA ARG A 49 13.78 14.02 -2.79
C ARG A 49 13.53 12.67 -3.43
N LYS A 50 13.44 11.61 -2.63
CA LYS A 50 13.14 10.26 -3.12
C LYS A 50 11.71 10.20 -3.64
N PRO A 51 11.46 9.55 -4.80
CA PRO A 51 10.12 9.32 -5.30
C PRO A 51 9.26 8.59 -4.26
N ARG A 52 8.02 9.07 -4.07
CA ARG A 52 7.08 8.56 -3.06
C ARG A 52 6.06 7.65 -3.72
N ILE A 53 6.00 6.39 -3.28
CA ILE A 53 5.24 5.34 -3.96
C ILE A 53 4.02 4.91 -3.13
N LEU A 54 2.85 4.90 -3.78
CA LEU A 54 1.67 4.15 -3.32
C LEU A 54 1.76 2.72 -3.86
N VAL A 55 1.66 1.74 -2.97
CA VAL A 55 1.53 0.33 -3.35
C VAL A 55 0.06 -0.07 -3.28
N THR A 56 -0.53 -0.53 -4.39
CA THR A 56 -1.93 -1.01 -4.45
C THR A 56 -2.02 -2.42 -5.03
N GLY A 57 -3.20 -3.04 -4.94
CA GLY A 57 -3.52 -4.30 -5.57
C GLY A 57 -3.72 -5.44 -4.57
N CYS A 58 -3.09 -6.57 -4.84
CA CYS A 58 -3.17 -7.80 -4.07
C CYS A 58 -2.42 -7.70 -2.73
N PRO A 59 -2.70 -8.58 -1.74
CA PRO A 59 -1.83 -8.72 -0.58
C PRO A 59 -0.40 -9.07 -1.02
N ASN A 60 0.59 -8.41 -0.43
CA ASN A 60 1.97 -8.40 -0.93
C ASN A 60 2.99 -9.12 -0.04
N GLY A 61 2.55 -9.78 1.05
CA GLY A 61 3.45 -10.43 2.01
C GLY A 61 4.44 -11.41 1.36
N GLY A 62 3.97 -12.28 0.47
CA GLY A 62 4.80 -13.29 -0.21
C GLY A 62 5.64 -12.77 -1.38
N VAL A 63 5.50 -11.51 -1.79
CA VAL A 63 6.23 -10.92 -2.93
C VAL A 63 6.98 -9.64 -2.58
N ARG A 64 6.96 -9.25 -1.29
CA ARG A 64 7.54 -8.00 -0.78
C ARG A 64 9.02 -7.86 -1.12
N ASP A 65 9.79 -8.94 -0.99
CA ASP A 65 11.24 -8.95 -1.16
C ASP A 65 11.69 -8.67 -2.60
N LYS A 66 10.85 -9.00 -3.58
CA LYS A 66 11.13 -8.77 -5.00
C LYS A 66 10.40 -7.55 -5.58
N THR A 67 9.60 -6.86 -4.78
CA THR A 67 8.81 -5.69 -5.21
C THR A 67 9.13 -4.48 -4.35
N ILE A 68 8.59 -4.43 -3.13
CA ILE A 68 8.71 -3.31 -2.19
C ILE A 68 10.16 -3.11 -1.73
N LYS A 69 10.88 -4.20 -1.43
CA LYS A 69 12.29 -4.10 -1.07
C LYS A 69 13.12 -3.52 -2.22
N ILE A 70 12.92 -4.05 -3.42
CA ILE A 70 13.64 -3.64 -4.63
C ILE A 70 13.38 -2.17 -4.95
N ILE A 71 12.12 -1.71 -4.94
CA ILE A 71 11.84 -0.30 -5.27
C ILE A 71 12.45 0.67 -4.23
N GLU A 72 12.54 0.27 -2.96
CA GLU A 72 13.23 1.07 -1.93
C GLU A 72 14.76 1.04 -2.07
N GLU A 73 15.35 -0.11 -2.43
CA GLU A 73 16.78 -0.25 -2.74
C GLU A 73 17.19 0.57 -3.98
N LEU A 74 16.28 0.71 -4.94
CA LEU A 74 16.43 1.58 -6.12
C LEU A 74 16.29 3.08 -5.81
N GLY A 75 15.98 3.45 -4.56
CA GLY A 75 16.02 4.84 -4.10
C GLY A 75 14.67 5.54 -3.96
N ALA A 76 13.55 4.82 -4.08
CA ALA A 76 12.21 5.35 -3.76
C ALA A 76 11.83 5.08 -2.29
N ASP A 77 10.74 5.70 -1.83
CA ASP A 77 10.13 5.39 -0.53
C ASP A 77 8.70 4.86 -0.76
N ALA A 78 8.36 3.67 -0.26
CA ALA A 78 6.98 3.19 -0.27
C ALA A 78 6.23 3.77 0.95
N VAL A 79 5.36 4.76 0.71
CA VAL A 79 4.80 5.61 1.77
C VAL A 79 3.38 5.25 2.21
N VAL A 80 2.60 4.57 1.35
CA VAL A 80 1.23 4.15 1.66
C VAL A 80 0.84 2.87 0.89
N PHE A 81 -0.05 2.07 1.49
CA PHE A 81 -0.40 0.72 1.02
C PHE A 81 -1.92 0.49 0.92
N ASP A 82 -2.49 0.58 -0.28
CA ASP A 82 -3.85 0.12 -0.59
C ASP A 82 -3.88 -1.39 -0.91
N THR A 83 -3.62 -2.24 0.08
CA THR A 83 -3.66 -3.71 -0.06
C THR A 83 -4.48 -4.38 1.03
N CYS A 84 -4.93 -5.61 0.79
CA CYS A 84 -5.80 -6.36 1.71
C CYS A 84 -5.17 -6.61 3.10
N ASN A 85 -3.83 -6.66 3.19
CA ASN A 85 -3.09 -6.86 4.43
C ASN A 85 -2.58 -5.54 5.07
N ALA A 86 -3.01 -4.38 4.56
CA ALA A 86 -2.54 -3.07 5.01
C ALA A 86 -3.69 -2.11 5.38
N THR A 87 -3.73 -0.91 4.80
CA THR A 87 -4.65 0.15 5.26
C THR A 87 -6.09 -0.08 4.83
N ARG A 88 -6.33 -0.82 3.73
CA ARG A 88 -7.66 -0.96 3.12
C ARG A 88 -8.76 -1.38 4.11
N GLU A 89 -8.49 -2.39 4.94
CA GLU A 89 -9.46 -2.82 5.96
C GLU A 89 -9.59 -1.79 7.09
N LYS A 90 -8.61 -0.94 7.34
CA LYS A 90 -8.59 -0.06 8.52
C LYS A 90 -9.16 1.34 8.29
N ILE A 91 -9.46 1.71 7.05
CA ILE A 91 -9.93 3.06 6.69
C ILE A 91 -11.27 3.38 7.40
N ASP A 92 -12.25 2.48 7.27
CA ASP A 92 -13.56 2.66 7.90
C ASP A 92 -13.63 1.97 9.26
N LYS A 93 -14.08 2.67 10.32
CA LYS A 93 -14.29 2.03 11.62
C LYS A 93 -15.66 1.34 11.68
N VAL A 94 -15.79 0.32 12.55
CA VAL A 94 -17.10 -0.25 12.87
C VAL A 94 -17.95 0.82 13.56
N LYS A 95 -19.18 1.01 13.08
CA LYS A 95 -20.15 1.91 13.69
C LYS A 95 -20.64 1.37 15.03
N THR A 96 -20.53 2.16 16.08
CA THR A 96 -20.90 1.75 17.46
C THR A 96 -22.35 2.10 17.83
N ASP A 97 -23.06 2.82 16.96
CA ASP A 97 -24.43 3.29 17.11
C ASP A 97 -25.48 2.41 16.42
N LEU A 98 -25.06 1.37 15.70
CA LEU A 98 -25.93 0.42 15.00
C LEU A 98 -26.05 -0.92 15.74
N PRO A 99 -27.13 -1.70 15.50
CA PRO A 99 -27.19 -3.09 15.93
C PRO A 99 -25.96 -3.89 15.46
N VAL A 100 -25.36 -4.69 16.34
CA VAL A 100 -24.05 -5.34 16.13
C VAL A 100 -23.93 -6.03 14.77
N TYR A 101 -24.90 -6.88 14.40
CA TYR A 101 -24.84 -7.59 13.11
C TYR A 101 -24.89 -6.66 11.90
N ARG A 102 -25.62 -5.55 12.00
CA ARG A 102 -25.68 -4.53 10.94
C ARG A 102 -24.37 -3.74 10.86
N ALA A 103 -23.82 -3.34 12.01
CA ALA A 103 -22.53 -2.65 12.07
C ALA A 103 -21.41 -3.47 11.42
N LEU A 104 -21.36 -4.77 11.73
CA LEU A 104 -20.38 -5.69 11.15
C LEU A 104 -20.63 -5.91 9.65
N ALA A 105 -21.88 -6.17 9.23
CA ALA A 105 -22.20 -6.33 7.81
C ALA A 105 -21.83 -5.09 6.99
N GLU A 106 -22.18 -3.89 7.49
CA GLU A 106 -21.81 -2.63 6.86
C GLU A 106 -20.28 -2.47 6.79
N LYS A 107 -19.56 -2.80 7.86
CA LYS A 107 -18.09 -2.75 7.87
C LYS A 107 -17.46 -3.63 6.79
N TYR A 108 -17.84 -4.91 6.72
CA TYR A 108 -17.24 -5.88 5.81
C TYR A 108 -17.61 -5.62 4.35
N LEU A 109 -18.85 -5.23 4.07
CA LEU A 109 -19.31 -4.94 2.69
C LEU A 109 -18.75 -3.62 2.13
N ASN A 110 -18.29 -2.71 2.99
CA ASN A 110 -17.65 -1.46 2.57
C ASN A 110 -16.15 -1.60 2.27
N ILE A 111 -15.55 -2.78 2.46
CA ILE A 111 -14.15 -3.00 2.07
C ILE A 111 -14.08 -3.00 0.53
N ASN A 112 -13.33 -2.05 -0.03
CA ASN A 112 -13.24 -1.79 -1.47
C ASN A 112 -12.35 -2.81 -2.22
N CYS A 113 -12.64 -4.10 -2.08
CA CYS A 113 -11.96 -5.18 -2.80
C CYS A 113 -12.46 -5.28 -4.25
N SER A 114 -11.58 -5.67 -5.18
CA SER A 114 -11.88 -5.82 -6.61
C SER A 114 -12.94 -6.90 -6.92
N VAL A 115 -13.30 -7.73 -5.94
CA VAL A 115 -14.40 -8.71 -6.07
C VAL A 115 -15.78 -8.05 -6.03
N MET A 116 -15.87 -6.79 -5.56
CA MET A 116 -17.10 -6.01 -5.56
C MET A 116 -17.29 -5.33 -6.92
N SER A 117 -18.55 -5.16 -7.34
CA SER A 117 -18.88 -4.42 -8.55
C SER A 117 -20.23 -3.71 -8.38
N PRO A 118 -20.32 -2.39 -8.67
CA PRO A 118 -19.21 -1.49 -9.01
C PRO A 118 -18.32 -1.20 -7.79
N ASN A 119 -17.04 -0.91 -8.02
CA ASN A 119 -16.05 -0.63 -6.96
C ASN A 119 -15.41 0.77 -7.11
N THR A 120 -16.24 1.78 -7.38
CA THR A 120 -15.78 3.16 -7.60
C THR A 120 -15.08 3.75 -6.37
N LYS A 121 -15.52 3.35 -5.17
CA LYS A 121 -14.91 3.77 -3.90
C LYS A 121 -13.41 3.44 -3.81
N ARG A 122 -12.95 2.32 -4.40
CA ARG A 122 -11.51 2.01 -4.46
C ARG A 122 -10.74 3.11 -5.20
N LEU A 123 -11.28 3.59 -6.32
CA LEU A 123 -10.64 4.62 -7.14
C LEU A 123 -10.58 5.96 -6.38
N ASP A 124 -11.65 6.29 -5.65
CA ASP A 124 -11.69 7.50 -4.82
C ASP A 124 -10.64 7.41 -3.69
N TYR A 125 -10.56 6.27 -2.99
CA TYR A 125 -9.55 6.06 -1.96
C TYR A 125 -8.11 6.15 -2.52
N ILE A 126 -7.86 5.61 -3.71
CA ILE A 126 -6.55 5.73 -4.36
C ILE A 126 -6.23 7.21 -4.68
N ARG A 127 -7.21 7.97 -5.19
CA ARG A 127 -7.05 9.41 -5.47
C ARG A 127 -6.79 10.21 -4.20
N ASP A 128 -7.52 9.92 -3.12
CA ASP A 128 -7.35 10.57 -1.83
C ASP A 128 -5.98 10.25 -1.24
N MET A 129 -5.54 8.99 -1.27
CA MET A 129 -4.20 8.59 -0.82
C MET A 129 -3.08 9.20 -1.66
N ILE A 130 -3.27 9.40 -2.96
CA ILE A 130 -2.29 10.09 -3.81
C ILE A 130 -2.06 11.52 -3.33
N ASP A 131 -3.15 12.23 -3.02
CA ASP A 131 -3.08 13.61 -2.56
C ASP A 131 -2.54 13.70 -1.11
N GLU A 132 -3.10 12.91 -0.20
CA GLU A 132 -2.77 12.93 1.24
C GLU A 132 -1.31 12.56 1.51
N TYR A 133 -0.77 11.57 0.80
CA TYR A 133 0.59 11.08 1.01
C TYR A 133 1.60 11.70 0.04
N GLU A 134 1.20 12.69 -0.77
CA GLU A 134 2.04 13.36 -1.76
C GLU A 134 2.76 12.36 -2.66
N VAL A 135 2.00 11.45 -3.28
CA VAL A 135 2.53 10.34 -4.08
C VAL A 135 3.04 10.83 -5.43
N ASP A 136 4.19 10.31 -5.87
CA ASP A 136 4.78 10.57 -7.19
C ASP A 136 4.42 9.48 -8.21
N GLY A 137 4.28 8.24 -7.73
CA GLY A 137 3.90 7.11 -8.58
C GLY A 137 3.19 5.98 -7.85
N VAL A 138 2.45 5.19 -8.61
CA VAL A 138 1.67 4.04 -8.13
C VAL A 138 2.25 2.74 -8.67
N LEU A 139 2.64 1.86 -7.75
CA LEU A 139 3.00 0.47 -8.01
C LEU A 139 1.80 -0.42 -7.70
N GLU A 140 1.11 -0.91 -8.73
CA GLU A 140 0.07 -1.93 -8.57
C GLU A 140 0.67 -3.33 -8.68
N ILE A 141 0.55 -4.12 -7.62
CA ILE A 141 1.04 -5.50 -7.55
C ILE A 141 -0.15 -6.44 -7.70
N ILE A 142 -0.09 -7.32 -8.69
CA ILE A 142 -1.13 -8.31 -8.98
C ILE A 142 -0.52 -9.71 -8.85
N LEU A 143 -1.13 -10.55 -8.03
CA LEU A 143 -0.74 -11.95 -7.98
C LEU A 143 -1.31 -12.65 -9.22
N GLN A 144 -0.51 -13.51 -9.84
CA GLN A 144 -0.98 -14.37 -10.94
C GLN A 144 -2.28 -15.08 -10.55
N ALA A 145 -3.22 -15.17 -11.50
CA ALA A 145 -4.58 -15.67 -11.33
C ALA A 145 -5.52 -14.80 -10.47
N CYS A 146 -5.11 -13.60 -10.04
CA CYS A 146 -6.01 -12.65 -9.38
C CYS A 146 -6.81 -11.81 -10.39
N HIS A 147 -7.72 -12.47 -11.12
CA HIS A 147 -8.44 -11.91 -12.27
C HIS A 147 -9.20 -10.62 -11.97
N THR A 148 -9.83 -10.51 -10.79
CA THR A 148 -10.65 -9.34 -10.45
C THR A 148 -9.79 -8.08 -10.33
N PHE A 149 -8.60 -8.18 -9.73
CA PHE A 149 -7.63 -7.08 -9.72
C PHE A 149 -7.06 -6.82 -11.10
N ALA A 150 -6.73 -7.87 -11.87
CA ALA A 150 -6.19 -7.71 -13.22
C ALA A 150 -7.16 -6.95 -14.15
N ILE A 151 -8.46 -7.23 -14.05
CA ILE A 151 -9.49 -6.51 -14.82
C ILE A 151 -9.62 -5.06 -14.31
N GLU A 152 -9.66 -4.86 -13.00
CA GLU A 152 -9.84 -3.52 -12.41
C GLU A 152 -8.61 -2.60 -12.59
N ALA A 153 -7.42 -3.17 -12.79
CA ALA A 153 -6.16 -2.45 -13.01
C ALA A 153 -6.25 -1.40 -14.13
N HIS A 154 -7.08 -1.64 -15.15
CA HIS A 154 -7.34 -0.67 -16.21
C HIS A 154 -7.97 0.63 -15.66
N ASN A 155 -8.93 0.51 -14.75
CA ASN A 155 -9.58 1.66 -14.12
C ASN A 155 -8.68 2.35 -13.11
N VAL A 156 -7.87 1.58 -12.37
CA VAL A 156 -6.84 2.12 -11.47
C VAL A 156 -5.83 2.95 -12.27
N LYS A 157 -5.27 2.39 -13.35
CA LYS A 157 -4.34 3.10 -14.23
C LYS A 157 -4.92 4.42 -14.71
N LYS A 158 -6.17 4.44 -15.17
CA LYS A 158 -6.83 5.68 -15.62
C LYS A 158 -6.91 6.70 -14.49
N ALA A 159 -7.37 6.32 -13.30
CA ALA A 159 -7.49 7.22 -12.15
C ALA A 159 -6.14 7.82 -11.74
N VAL A 160 -5.05 7.05 -11.81
CA VAL A 160 -3.69 7.51 -11.49
C VAL A 160 -3.16 8.48 -12.55
N ILE A 161 -3.36 8.18 -13.83
CA ILE A 161 -2.93 9.05 -14.93
C ILE A 161 -3.74 10.35 -14.96
N GLU A 162 -5.04 10.32 -14.62
CA GLU A 162 -5.89 11.51 -14.45
C GLU A 162 -5.36 12.44 -13.34
N LYS A 163 -4.70 11.88 -12.30
CA LYS A 163 -3.99 12.62 -11.26
C LYS A 163 -2.61 13.11 -11.68
N GLY A 164 -2.18 12.83 -12.92
CA GLY A 164 -0.87 13.21 -13.45
C GLY A 164 0.29 12.44 -12.81
N LYS A 165 0.04 11.24 -12.27
CA LYS A 165 1.07 10.42 -11.59
C LYS A 165 1.51 9.25 -12.45
N SER A 166 2.75 8.80 -12.25
CA SER A 166 3.27 7.61 -12.94
C SER A 166 2.60 6.34 -12.41
N TYR A 167 2.38 5.37 -13.30
CA TYR A 167 1.75 4.09 -12.95
C TYR A 167 2.53 2.92 -13.54
N ILE A 168 2.77 1.89 -12.73
CA ILE A 168 3.24 0.59 -13.18
C ILE A 168 2.40 -0.53 -12.58
N ASN A 169 2.15 -1.55 -13.39
CA ASN A 169 1.53 -2.80 -12.98
C ASN A 169 2.56 -3.93 -13.02
N ILE A 170 2.78 -4.62 -11.89
CA ILE A 170 3.61 -5.81 -11.80
C ILE A 170 2.71 -7.01 -11.49
N GLU A 171 2.49 -7.88 -12.48
CA GLU A 171 1.88 -9.18 -12.29
C GLU A 171 2.96 -10.23 -12.02
N THR A 172 2.82 -11.01 -10.94
CA THR A 172 3.88 -11.92 -10.48
C THR A 172 3.36 -13.05 -9.58
N ASP A 173 4.15 -14.11 -9.38
CA ASP A 173 3.89 -15.19 -8.42
C ASP A 173 4.81 -15.11 -7.19
N TYR A 174 4.88 -16.16 -6.37
CA TYR A 174 5.78 -16.21 -5.20
C TYR A 174 7.20 -16.71 -5.51
N SER A 175 7.49 -17.13 -6.75
CA SER A 175 8.83 -17.56 -7.15
C SER A 175 9.79 -16.37 -7.18
N MET A 176 11.11 -16.62 -7.17
CA MET A 176 12.12 -15.58 -7.38
C MET A 176 12.58 -15.50 -8.84
N ALA A 177 11.93 -16.24 -9.75
CA ALA A 177 12.40 -16.41 -11.12
C ALA A 177 12.34 -15.11 -11.94
N ASP A 178 11.39 -14.23 -11.63
CA ASP A 178 11.15 -12.97 -12.34
C ASP A 178 11.77 -11.73 -11.65
N ILE A 179 12.53 -11.90 -10.56
CA ILE A 179 13.09 -10.76 -9.80
C ILE A 179 13.92 -9.84 -10.68
N GLY A 180 14.77 -10.38 -11.56
CA GLY A 180 15.60 -9.57 -12.45
C GLY A 180 14.75 -8.73 -13.43
N GLN A 181 13.67 -9.30 -13.96
CA GLN A 181 12.73 -8.57 -14.81
C GLN A 181 12.00 -7.48 -14.02
N ILE A 182 11.57 -7.78 -12.80
CA ILE A 182 10.90 -6.81 -11.93
C ILE A 182 11.84 -5.64 -11.62
N THR A 183 13.10 -5.91 -11.25
CA THR A 183 14.10 -4.87 -10.97
C THR A 183 14.24 -3.90 -12.14
N THR A 184 14.50 -4.38 -13.35
CA THR A 184 14.64 -3.51 -14.54
C THR A 184 13.38 -2.70 -14.83
N ARG A 185 12.20 -3.29 -14.62
CA ARG A 185 10.92 -2.57 -14.82
C ARG A 185 10.69 -1.49 -13.77
N LEU A 186 11.09 -1.74 -12.53
CA LEU A 186 11.00 -0.76 -11.44
C LEU A 186 12.03 0.37 -11.63
N GLU A 187 13.24 0.07 -12.09
CA GLU A 187 14.24 1.08 -12.49
C GLU A 187 13.67 2.02 -13.55
N ALA A 188 13.18 1.46 -14.66
CA ALA A 188 12.58 2.24 -15.74
C ALA A 188 11.35 3.04 -15.29
N PHE A 189 10.58 2.52 -14.33
CA PHE A 189 9.43 3.21 -13.74
C PHE A 189 9.86 4.45 -12.95
N LEU A 190 10.92 4.36 -12.15
CA LEU A 190 11.44 5.51 -11.39
C LEU A 190 11.97 6.61 -12.32
N GLU A 191 12.62 6.24 -13.43
CA GLU A 191 13.06 7.20 -14.45
C GLU A 191 11.91 8.00 -15.10
N THR A 192 10.67 7.50 -15.02
CA THR A 192 9.50 8.25 -15.51
C THR A 192 9.07 9.39 -14.59
N MET A 193 9.49 9.38 -13.33
CA MET A 193 9.12 10.36 -12.30
C MET A 193 10.15 11.48 -12.14
N ASP A 194 11.38 11.29 -12.62
CA ASP A 194 12.47 12.27 -12.56
C ASP A 194 12.33 13.42 -13.60
N LYS A 195 11.13 13.65 -14.15
CA LYS A 195 10.85 14.64 -15.20
C LYS A 195 9.88 15.73 -14.76
#